data_AF-A0A1Y2VN87-F1
#
_entry.id   AF-A0A1Y2VN87-F1
#
_cell.length_a   1.000
_cell.length_b   1.000
_cell.length_c   1.000
_cell.angle_alpha   90.00
_cell.angle_beta   90.00
_cell.angle_gamma   90.00
#
_symmetry.space_group_name_H-M   'P 1'
#
loop_
_entity.id
_entity.type
_entity.pdbx_description
1 polymer ?
#
loop_
_entity_poly.entity_id
_entity_poly.type
_entity_poly.pdbx_seq_one_letter_code
_entity_poly.pdbx_strand_id
1 'polypeptide(L)'
;MPSLINSDLAAVSTGSGLYLYYQNDRSLHETYSADGKSWTASSTIVSDDLSDEGSPITAYYVKYDGSMDKKETIHVVYIDHQHTLREKAKVLSDGGEAQWVEIDVPDSLKKAPIETSTLASGVANDDTTYYSFQWVFFVESPPEEDIRVAGIIRNSKNGWVWEHAADLIEEPAAALPGTALANYVTTATSRVFLQDHEENLVQYNGGYGSWTNKETIISSNGVLLSTPIAAASSNETEHPHVFYISRATDSNTAAIQDYQGSTSTRVSGSYAPGSRLGAATLGCDTVYLFHKDTSSPLAISSAVFDGGSWKSNGTVVGSS
;
A
#
# COMPACT_ATOMS: atom_id res chain seq x y z
N MET A 1 16.98 10.75 8.01
CA MET A 1 16.34 10.27 9.24
C MET A 1 16.04 8.80 9.04
N PRO A 2 16.42 7.91 9.96
CA PRO A 2 16.16 6.48 9.85
C PRO A 2 14.66 6.17 9.86
N SER A 3 14.26 4.96 9.48
CA SER A 3 12.87 4.50 9.57
C SER A 3 12.72 3.37 10.58
N LEU A 4 11.64 3.34 11.36
CA LEU A 4 11.33 2.24 12.28
C LEU A 4 11.28 0.91 11.53
N ILE A 5 11.89 -0.16 12.05
CA ILE A 5 12.03 -1.45 11.34
C ILE A 5 10.72 -1.95 10.70
N ASN A 6 9.61 -1.79 11.42
CA ASN A 6 8.26 -2.24 11.04
C ASN A 6 7.38 -1.15 10.44
N SER A 7 7.93 0.04 10.13
CA SER A 7 7.25 1.07 9.37
C SER A 7 6.68 0.49 8.08
N ASP A 8 5.40 0.73 7.84
CA ASP A 8 4.83 0.59 6.50
C ASP A 8 5.58 1.51 5.52
N LEU A 9 5.69 1.04 4.28
CA LEU A 9 6.39 1.72 3.19
C LEU A 9 5.35 2.08 2.13
N ALA A 10 4.64 3.18 2.32
CA ALA A 10 3.57 3.58 1.40
C ALA A 10 4.16 4.34 0.21
N ALA A 11 4.35 3.63 -0.90
CA ALA A 11 4.88 4.18 -2.14
C ALA A 11 3.75 4.57 -3.10
N VAL A 12 3.88 5.73 -3.75
CA VAL A 12 2.92 6.21 -4.73
C VAL A 12 3.63 6.91 -5.88
N SER A 13 3.08 6.76 -7.09
CA SER A 13 3.57 7.40 -8.30
C SER A 13 2.54 8.41 -8.83
N THR A 14 3.02 9.57 -9.25
CA THR A 14 2.23 10.56 -10.01
C THR A 14 2.38 10.38 -11.52
N GLY A 15 3.07 9.31 -11.95
CA GLY A 15 3.54 9.10 -13.33
C GLY A 15 4.79 9.91 -13.68
N SER A 16 4.97 11.09 -13.08
CA SER A 16 6.12 11.99 -13.24
C SER A 16 7.14 11.95 -12.10
N GLY A 17 6.80 11.27 -10.99
CA GLY A 17 7.70 11.07 -9.87
C GLY A 17 7.14 10.07 -8.86
N LEU A 18 8.01 9.66 -7.94
CA LEU A 18 7.73 8.73 -6.86
C LEU A 18 7.78 9.46 -5.52
N TYR A 19 6.82 9.11 -4.67
CA TYR A 19 6.78 9.51 -3.28
C TYR A 19 6.78 8.26 -2.42
N LEU A 20 7.49 8.32 -1.31
CA LEU A 20 7.51 7.26 -0.32
C LEU A 20 7.23 7.87 1.05
N TYR A 21 6.22 7.33 1.72
CA TYR A 21 5.87 7.68 3.08
C TYR A 21 6.32 6.58 4.04
N TYR A 22 6.93 7.00 5.14
CA TYR A 22 7.49 6.11 6.15
C TYR A 22 7.49 6.78 7.51
N GLN A 23 7.64 5.96 8.54
CA GLN A 23 7.63 6.38 9.93
C GLN A 23 9.05 6.43 10.51
N ASN A 24 9.32 7.50 11.25
CA ASN A 24 10.42 7.67 12.18
C ASN A 24 9.83 8.11 13.53
N ASP A 25 10.07 7.35 14.58
CA ASP A 25 9.40 7.53 15.88
C ASP A 25 7.87 7.67 15.68
N ARG A 26 7.24 8.72 16.19
CA ARG A 26 5.80 8.98 16.01
C ARG A 26 5.47 9.85 14.80
N SER A 27 6.48 10.13 13.97
CA SER A 27 6.37 11.05 12.85
C SER A 27 6.29 10.33 11.51
N LEU A 28 5.35 10.77 10.68
CA LEU A 28 5.18 10.37 9.30
C LEU A 28 5.95 11.33 8.40
N HIS A 29 6.86 10.77 7.62
CA HIS A 29 7.77 11.49 6.74
C HIS A 29 7.51 11.17 5.28
N GLU A 30 7.91 12.09 4.41
CA GLU A 30 7.86 11.95 2.96
C GLU A 30 9.29 12.04 2.39
N THR A 31 9.58 11.20 1.40
CA THR A 31 10.72 11.40 0.49
C THR A 31 10.24 11.33 -0.96
N TYR A 32 10.85 12.11 -1.84
CA TYR A 32 10.47 12.27 -3.23
C TYR A 32 11.63 11.96 -4.18
N SER A 33 11.32 11.36 -5.32
CA SER A 33 12.25 11.19 -6.43
C SER A 33 11.56 11.40 -7.78
N ALA A 34 12.16 12.21 -8.64
CA ALA A 34 11.65 12.41 -10.02
C ALA A 34 12.03 11.25 -10.96
N ASP A 35 13.11 10.52 -10.65
CA ASP A 35 13.71 9.51 -11.53
C ASP A 35 13.80 8.11 -10.89
N GLY A 36 13.37 7.99 -9.62
CA GLY A 36 13.49 6.79 -8.80
C GLY A 36 14.91 6.49 -8.31
N LYS A 37 15.89 7.35 -8.58
CA LYS A 37 17.31 7.14 -8.24
C LYS A 37 17.79 8.14 -7.20
N SER A 38 17.43 9.41 -7.37
CA SER A 38 17.84 10.49 -6.48
C SER A 38 16.68 10.87 -5.57
N TRP A 39 16.87 10.72 -4.25
CA TRP A 39 15.82 10.90 -3.26
C TRP A 39 16.04 12.13 -2.40
N THR A 40 15.00 12.92 -2.22
CA THR A 40 15.00 14.12 -1.38
C THR A 40 13.95 13.99 -0.29
N ALA A 41 14.40 13.98 0.97
CA ALA A 41 13.50 14.00 2.11
C ALA A 41 12.82 15.37 2.23
N SER A 42 11.51 15.37 2.48
CA SER A 42 10.77 16.58 2.82
C SER A 42 11.17 17.06 4.21
N SER A 43 11.27 18.39 4.39
CA SER A 43 11.43 19.01 5.70
C SER A 43 10.12 19.06 6.49
N THR A 44 8.98 18.92 5.82
CA THR A 44 7.66 19.00 6.44
C THR A 44 7.25 17.62 6.94
N ILE A 45 6.96 17.53 8.24
CA ILE A 45 6.36 16.35 8.85
C ILE A 45 4.90 16.26 8.40
N VAL A 46 4.48 15.10 7.89
CA VAL A 46 3.11 14.88 7.43
C VAL A 46 2.18 14.77 8.65
N SER A 47 2.59 14.00 9.67
CA SER A 47 1.92 13.87 10.96
C SER A 47 2.90 13.47 12.06
N ASP A 48 2.58 13.74 13.32
CA ASP A 48 3.40 13.45 14.51
C ASP A 48 2.67 12.63 15.60
N ASP A 49 1.56 12.00 15.21
CA ASP A 49 0.64 11.28 16.09
C ASP A 49 0.57 9.77 15.81
N LEU A 50 1.56 9.21 15.10
CA LEU A 50 1.63 7.77 14.81
C LEU A 50 1.93 6.97 16.08
N SER A 51 1.63 5.67 16.04
CA SER A 51 1.91 4.72 17.13
C SER A 51 3.41 4.43 17.22
N ASP A 52 3.97 4.38 18.43
CA ASP A 52 5.39 4.06 18.65
C ASP A 52 5.78 2.66 18.11
N GLU A 53 4.82 1.75 18.02
CA GLU A 53 5.00 0.37 17.55
C GLU A 53 4.86 0.22 16.03
N GLY A 54 4.84 1.32 15.27
CA GLY A 54 4.61 1.31 13.83
C GLY A 54 3.12 1.36 13.48
N SER A 55 2.71 2.45 12.84
CA SER A 55 1.36 2.65 12.33
C SER A 55 1.18 2.00 10.96
N PRO A 56 0.00 1.41 10.69
CA PRO A 56 -0.46 1.14 9.35
C PRO A 56 -0.51 2.42 8.50
N ILE A 57 0.09 2.39 7.30
CA ILE A 57 0.16 3.54 6.39
C ILE A 57 -0.09 3.07 4.95
N THR A 58 -0.95 3.76 4.22
CA THR A 58 -1.13 3.59 2.78
C THR A 58 -1.25 4.95 2.09
N ALA A 59 -0.95 5.01 0.79
CA ALA A 59 -1.01 6.24 0.03
C ALA A 59 -1.45 6.01 -1.42
N TYR A 60 -2.18 6.97 -1.98
CA TYR A 60 -2.65 6.92 -3.36
C TYR A 60 -2.68 8.32 -3.99
N TYR A 61 -2.60 8.38 -5.32
CA TYR A 61 -2.54 9.63 -6.09
C TYR A 61 -3.81 9.83 -6.91
N VAL A 62 -4.45 10.97 -6.74
CA VAL A 62 -5.64 11.36 -7.49
C VAL A 62 -5.26 12.47 -8.48
N LYS A 63 -5.37 12.17 -9.77
CA LYS A 63 -5.06 13.13 -10.83
C LYS A 63 -6.05 14.31 -10.88
N TYR A 64 -7.32 14.02 -10.63
CA TYR A 64 -8.39 15.01 -10.59
C TYR A 64 -9.23 14.80 -9.34
N ASP A 65 -8.82 15.40 -8.23
CA ASP A 65 -9.55 15.29 -6.97
C ASP A 65 -10.74 16.25 -6.94
N GLY A 66 -11.95 15.71 -7.11
CA GLY A 66 -13.18 16.50 -7.12
C GLY A 66 -13.51 17.14 -5.77
N SER A 67 -12.88 16.72 -4.67
CA SER A 67 -12.99 17.37 -3.36
C SER A 67 -12.01 18.54 -3.18
N MET A 68 -11.02 18.67 -4.07
CA MET A 68 -9.95 19.67 -4.01
C MET A 68 -9.88 20.49 -5.31
N ASP A 69 -11.05 20.93 -5.81
CA ASP A 69 -11.17 21.74 -7.02
C ASP A 69 -10.47 21.14 -8.26
N LYS A 70 -10.47 19.80 -8.37
CA LYS A 70 -9.85 19.02 -9.46
C LYS A 70 -8.33 19.17 -9.55
N LYS A 71 -7.68 19.56 -8.45
CA LYS A 71 -6.21 19.55 -8.38
C LYS A 71 -5.70 18.12 -8.26
N GLU A 72 -4.45 17.96 -8.62
CA GLU A 72 -3.70 16.74 -8.37
C GLU A 72 -3.38 16.64 -6.88
N THR A 73 -3.64 15.48 -6.28
CA THR A 73 -3.44 15.26 -4.85
C THR A 73 -2.80 13.92 -4.57
N ILE A 74 -2.03 13.87 -3.47
CA ILE A 74 -1.59 12.62 -2.86
C ILE A 74 -2.27 12.50 -1.51
N HIS A 75 -2.96 11.39 -1.30
CA HIS A 75 -3.63 11.09 -0.04
C HIS A 75 -2.79 10.09 0.72
N VAL A 76 -2.60 10.34 2.01
CA VAL A 76 -1.93 9.42 2.94
C VAL A 76 -2.92 9.09 4.05
N VAL A 77 -3.24 7.81 4.15
CA VAL A 77 -4.18 7.26 5.13
C VAL A 77 -3.39 6.43 6.12
N TYR A 78 -3.62 6.66 7.41
CA TYR A 78 -2.88 6.01 8.48
C TYR A 78 -3.76 5.81 9.72
N ILE A 79 -3.33 4.91 10.61
CA ILE A 79 -3.96 4.74 11.92
C ILE A 79 -3.07 5.42 12.97
N ASP A 80 -3.62 6.40 13.70
CA ASP A 80 -2.90 7.14 14.74
C ASP A 80 -2.68 6.30 16.02
N HIS A 81 -1.90 6.82 16.97
CA HIS A 81 -1.63 6.19 18.27
C HIS A 81 -2.86 5.96 19.16
N GLN A 82 -3.99 6.59 18.84
CA GLN A 82 -5.26 6.37 19.54
C GLN A 82 -6.09 5.29 18.85
N HIS A 83 -5.53 4.63 17.83
CA HIS A 83 -6.22 3.72 16.93
C HIS A 83 -7.36 4.40 16.18
N THR A 84 -7.10 5.58 15.61
CA THR A 84 -8.06 6.33 14.78
C THR A 84 -7.59 6.33 13.33
N LEU A 85 -8.46 5.96 12.40
CA LEU A 85 -8.22 6.13 10.97
C LEU A 85 -8.17 7.64 10.65
N ARG A 86 -7.07 8.08 10.05
CA ARG A 86 -6.78 9.46 9.67
C ARG A 86 -6.41 9.53 8.20
N GLU A 87 -6.68 10.67 7.58
CA GLU A 87 -6.26 10.96 6.22
C GLU A 87 -5.74 12.40 6.12
N LYS A 88 -4.63 12.55 5.40
CA LYS A 88 -4.09 13.84 4.99
C LYS A 88 -3.90 13.85 3.49
N ALA A 89 -4.32 14.93 2.85
CA ALA A 89 -4.15 15.16 1.42
C ALA A 89 -3.12 16.26 1.18
N LYS A 90 -2.14 15.98 0.34
CA LYS A 90 -1.19 16.96 -0.19
C LYS A 90 -1.69 17.43 -1.54
N VAL A 91 -1.97 18.72 -1.65
CA VAL A 91 -2.30 19.35 -2.94
C VAL A 91 -1.00 19.63 -3.69
N LEU A 92 -0.83 19.01 -4.86
CA LEU A 92 0.31 19.25 -5.72
C LEU A 92 0.09 20.59 -6.45
N SER A 93 1.01 21.53 -6.25
CA SER A 93 0.98 22.84 -6.92
C SER A 93 2.20 22.99 -7.82
N ASP A 94 2.03 23.71 -8.92
CA ASP A 94 3.13 24.09 -9.80
C ASP A 94 4.09 25.05 -9.08
N GLY A 95 5.06 24.49 -8.35
CA GLY A 95 6.18 25.23 -7.76
C GLY A 95 5.93 25.92 -6.41
N GLY A 96 4.85 25.61 -5.69
CA GLY A 96 4.58 26.10 -4.33
C GLY A 96 4.97 25.10 -3.23
N GLU A 97 5.12 25.58 -1.99
CA GLU A 97 5.23 24.70 -0.82
C GLU A 97 3.98 23.81 -0.70
N ALA A 98 4.21 22.51 -0.46
CA ALA A 98 3.17 21.52 -0.33
C ALA A 98 2.21 21.90 0.81
N GLN A 99 0.93 22.14 0.47
CA GLN A 99 -0.11 22.34 1.48
C GLN A 99 -0.75 20.99 1.81
N TRP A 100 -0.57 20.56 3.06
CA TRP A 100 -1.25 19.41 3.63
C TRP A 100 -2.59 19.86 4.22
N VAL A 101 -3.65 19.13 3.88
CA VAL A 101 -5.01 19.34 4.36
C VAL A 101 -5.48 18.08 5.05
N GLU A 102 -6.09 18.21 6.22
CA GLU A 102 -6.73 17.08 6.90
C GLU A 102 -8.06 16.77 6.23
N ILE A 103 -8.31 15.49 5.96
CA ILE A 103 -9.58 15.02 5.42
C ILE A 103 -10.40 14.43 6.57
N ASP A 104 -11.64 14.86 6.70
CA ASP A 104 -12.54 14.31 7.70
C ASP A 104 -12.96 12.88 7.30
N VAL A 105 -12.59 11.93 8.14
CA VAL A 105 -13.11 10.56 8.11
C VAL A 105 -14.35 10.53 9.00
N PRO A 106 -15.51 10.04 8.57
CA PRO A 106 -16.70 9.97 9.42
C PRO A 106 -16.46 9.20 10.73
N ASP A 107 -17.10 9.63 11.82
CA ASP A 107 -16.92 9.02 13.15
C ASP A 107 -17.21 7.51 13.18
N SER A 108 -18.14 7.03 12.35
CA SER A 108 -18.45 5.60 12.21
C SER A 108 -17.29 4.78 11.62
N LEU A 109 -16.36 5.42 10.90
CA LEU A 109 -15.22 4.77 10.25
C LEU A 109 -13.90 5.00 11.00
N LYS A 110 -13.80 6.08 11.79
CA LYS A 110 -12.59 6.41 12.56
C LYS A 110 -12.09 5.26 13.43
N LYS A 111 -13.00 4.46 14.00
CA LYS A 111 -12.69 3.33 14.91
C LYS A 111 -13.08 1.97 14.32
N ALA A 112 -13.39 1.92 13.03
CA ALA A 112 -13.76 0.68 12.37
C ALA A 112 -12.58 -0.32 12.28
N PRO A 113 -11.35 0.09 11.94
CA PRO A 113 -10.23 -0.84 11.90
C PRO A 113 -9.92 -1.47 13.26
N ILE A 114 -9.70 -2.79 13.30
CA ILE A 114 -9.19 -3.47 14.51
C ILE A 114 -7.72 -3.09 14.78
N GLU A 115 -7.24 -3.31 16.01
CA GLU A 115 -5.88 -2.95 16.43
C GLU A 115 -4.76 -3.57 15.57
N THR A 116 -4.96 -4.79 15.09
CA THR A 116 -3.99 -5.51 14.25
C THR A 116 -4.16 -5.26 12.76
N SER A 117 -5.07 -4.35 12.37
CA SER A 117 -5.38 -4.09 10.97
C SER A 117 -4.19 -3.48 10.22
N THR A 118 -4.03 -3.83 8.96
CA THR A 118 -3.14 -3.13 8.03
C THR A 118 -3.96 -2.35 7.01
N LEU A 119 -3.34 -1.43 6.27
CA LEU A 119 -4.02 -0.61 5.29
C LEU A 119 -3.53 -0.93 3.87
N ALA A 120 -4.46 -0.99 2.94
CA ALA A 120 -4.17 -0.90 1.51
C ALA A 120 -5.08 0.15 0.88
N SER A 121 -4.62 0.78 -0.19
CA SER A 121 -5.42 1.74 -0.93
C SER A 121 -5.18 1.62 -2.41
N GLY A 122 -6.11 2.19 -3.17
CA GLY A 122 -6.05 2.23 -4.60
C GLY A 122 -7.01 3.25 -5.16
N VAL A 123 -6.75 3.64 -6.40
CA VAL A 123 -7.50 4.70 -7.07
C VAL A 123 -7.69 4.34 -8.53
N ALA A 124 -8.94 4.38 -8.97
CA ALA A 124 -9.26 4.40 -10.39
C ALA A 124 -9.20 5.86 -10.85
N ASN A 125 -8.08 6.25 -11.45
CA ASN A 125 -7.99 7.55 -12.11
C ASN A 125 -8.73 7.47 -13.45
N ASP A 126 -9.94 8.03 -13.51
CA ASP A 126 -10.59 8.32 -14.78
C ASP A 126 -10.08 9.68 -15.31
N ASP A 127 -9.70 9.71 -16.59
CA ASP A 127 -9.34 10.95 -17.30
C ASP A 127 -10.56 11.88 -17.49
N THR A 128 -11.77 11.42 -17.17
CA THR A 128 -12.94 12.27 -17.06
C THR A 128 -13.16 12.79 -15.62
N THR A 129 -13.56 14.05 -15.51
CA THR A 129 -13.65 14.81 -14.24
C THR A 129 -14.67 14.31 -13.20
N TYR A 130 -15.32 13.16 -13.41
CA TYR A 130 -16.50 12.76 -12.63
C TYR A 130 -16.43 11.37 -12.00
N TYR A 131 -15.38 10.57 -12.28
CA TYR A 131 -15.36 9.16 -11.89
C TYR A 131 -14.02 8.68 -11.32
N SER A 132 -13.30 9.53 -10.59
CA SER A 132 -12.24 8.99 -9.73
C SER A 132 -12.87 8.27 -8.54
N PHE A 133 -12.43 7.03 -8.31
CA PHE A 133 -12.88 6.23 -7.18
C PHE A 133 -11.69 5.90 -6.32
N GLN A 134 -11.76 6.34 -5.08
CA GLN A 134 -10.71 6.17 -4.09
C GLN A 134 -11.16 5.04 -3.15
N TRP A 135 -10.27 4.09 -2.91
CA TRP A 135 -10.51 2.93 -2.07
C TRP A 135 -9.48 2.87 -0.96
N VAL A 136 -9.95 2.54 0.25
CA VAL A 136 -9.10 2.12 1.36
C VAL A 136 -9.66 0.82 1.90
N PHE A 137 -8.79 -0.16 2.11
CA PHE A 137 -9.10 -1.46 2.66
C PHE A 137 -8.43 -1.62 4.03
N PHE A 138 -9.16 -2.23 4.96
CA PHE A 138 -8.70 -2.53 6.30
C PHE A 138 -9.46 -3.73 6.85
N VAL A 139 -8.96 -4.32 7.93
CA VAL A 139 -9.66 -5.35 8.71
C VAL A 139 -10.51 -4.69 9.81
N GLU A 140 -11.76 -5.10 9.95
CA GLU A 140 -12.67 -4.68 11.02
C GLU A 140 -13.39 -5.86 11.68
N SER A 141 -13.98 -5.62 12.85
CA SER A 141 -14.78 -6.61 13.61
C SER A 141 -16.12 -5.98 13.99
N PRO A 142 -17.12 -5.97 13.09
CA PRO A 142 -18.42 -5.38 13.39
C PRO A 142 -19.14 -6.15 14.51
N PRO A 143 -20.01 -5.50 15.30
CA PRO A 143 -20.84 -6.21 16.27
C PRO A 143 -21.72 -7.26 15.59
N GLU A 144 -21.75 -8.46 16.15
CA GLU A 144 -22.58 -9.59 15.65
C GLU A 144 -22.18 -10.15 14.27
N GLU A 145 -21.06 -9.70 13.71
CA GLU A 145 -20.49 -10.20 12.45
C GLU A 145 -19.07 -10.75 12.66
N ASP A 146 -18.62 -11.59 11.73
CA ASP A 146 -17.25 -12.09 11.71
C ASP A 146 -16.25 -11.00 11.31
N ILE A 147 -15.01 -11.11 11.80
CA ILE A 147 -13.89 -10.26 11.38
C ILE A 147 -13.78 -10.30 9.86
N ARG A 148 -13.75 -9.14 9.21
CA ARG A 148 -13.76 -9.01 7.74
C ARG A 148 -12.73 -8.02 7.23
N VAL A 149 -12.34 -8.18 5.97
CA VAL A 149 -11.69 -7.10 5.22
C VAL A 149 -12.79 -6.19 4.66
N ALA A 150 -12.88 -4.98 5.18
CA ALA A 150 -13.79 -3.94 4.72
C ALA A 150 -13.10 -3.04 3.69
N GLY A 151 -13.90 -2.53 2.75
CA GLY A 151 -13.48 -1.49 1.81
C GLY A 151 -14.34 -0.25 2.02
N ILE A 152 -13.71 0.90 2.24
CA ILE A 152 -14.39 2.20 2.16
C ILE A 152 -14.11 2.83 0.81
N ILE A 153 -15.11 3.57 0.30
CA ILE A 153 -15.05 4.23 -0.99
C ILE A 153 -15.39 5.71 -0.86
N ARG A 154 -14.68 6.54 -1.63
CA ARG A 154 -14.94 7.98 -1.77
C ARG A 154 -14.94 8.36 -3.25
N ASN A 155 -16.04 8.97 -3.71
CA ASN A 155 -16.22 9.35 -5.11
C ASN A 155 -17.28 10.46 -5.28
N SER A 156 -17.57 10.85 -6.53
CA SER A 156 -18.55 11.91 -6.82
C SER A 156 -20.00 11.56 -6.43
N LYS A 157 -20.37 10.27 -6.42
CA LYS A 157 -21.75 9.83 -6.13
C LYS A 157 -22.14 9.99 -4.67
N ASN A 158 -21.17 9.90 -3.76
CA ASN A 158 -21.37 10.12 -2.33
C ASN A 158 -20.86 11.48 -1.84
N GLY A 159 -20.71 12.45 -2.75
CA GLY A 159 -20.29 13.80 -2.41
C GLY A 159 -18.87 13.89 -1.86
N TRP A 160 -18.01 12.94 -2.19
CA TRP A 160 -16.64 12.83 -1.69
C TRP A 160 -16.56 12.65 -0.18
N VAL A 161 -17.47 11.85 0.39
CA VAL A 161 -17.43 11.39 1.77
C VAL A 161 -17.07 9.90 1.78
N TRP A 162 -16.32 9.45 2.79
CA TRP A 162 -16.06 8.01 2.94
C TRP A 162 -17.30 7.27 3.39
N GLU A 163 -17.58 6.16 2.72
CA GLU A 163 -18.67 5.26 3.09
C GLU A 163 -18.17 3.82 2.94
N HIS A 164 -18.73 2.87 3.70
CA HIS A 164 -18.53 1.46 3.39
C HIS A 164 -19.03 1.17 1.98
N ALA A 165 -18.16 0.58 1.17
CA ALA A 165 -18.58 -0.05 -0.08
C ALA A 165 -19.16 -1.43 0.23
N ALA A 166 -19.74 -2.09 -0.78
CA ALA A 166 -20.12 -3.50 -0.64
C ALA A 166 -18.89 -4.29 -0.14
N ASP A 167 -19.07 -4.94 1.02
CA ASP A 167 -18.01 -5.70 1.68
C ASP A 167 -17.44 -6.77 0.74
N LEU A 168 -16.24 -7.26 1.01
CA LEU A 168 -15.71 -8.49 0.43
C LEU A 168 -16.60 -9.67 0.92
N ILE A 169 -17.80 -9.78 0.35
CA ILE A 169 -18.82 -10.76 0.74
C ILE A 169 -18.31 -12.16 0.33
N GLU A 170 -18.25 -13.04 1.33
CA GLU A 170 -17.89 -14.48 1.31
C GLU A 170 -16.40 -14.85 1.45
N GLU A 171 -15.77 -14.39 2.53
CA GLU A 171 -15.56 -15.15 3.78
C GLU A 171 -14.65 -14.25 4.62
N PRO A 172 -15.24 -13.28 5.36
CA PRO A 172 -14.56 -12.46 6.36
C PRO A 172 -13.49 -13.24 7.16
N ALA A 173 -13.91 -14.41 7.66
CA ALA A 173 -13.16 -15.35 8.46
C ALA A 173 -12.10 -16.14 7.69
N ALA A 174 -11.73 -15.74 6.47
CA ALA A 174 -10.62 -16.32 5.73
C ALA A 174 -9.32 -15.54 5.91
N ALA A 175 -9.31 -14.26 6.31
CA ALA A 175 -8.07 -13.49 6.43
C ALA A 175 -7.29 -13.85 7.71
N LEU A 176 -5.99 -14.16 7.58
CA LEU A 176 -5.12 -14.37 8.75
C LEU A 176 -5.12 -13.12 9.65
N PRO A 177 -5.23 -13.23 10.98
CA PRO A 177 -5.14 -12.08 11.87
C PRO A 177 -3.83 -11.31 11.67
N GLY A 178 -3.91 -10.01 11.44
CA GLY A 178 -2.75 -9.16 11.15
C GLY A 178 -2.14 -9.36 9.75
N THR A 179 -2.87 -9.99 8.82
CA THR A 179 -2.45 -10.13 7.43
C THR A 179 -2.13 -8.76 6.82
N ALA A 180 -1.07 -8.72 6.02
CA ALA A 180 -0.81 -7.54 5.20
C ALA A 180 -1.87 -7.46 4.10
N LEU A 181 -2.25 -6.25 3.72
CA LEU A 181 -3.12 -5.99 2.60
C LEU A 181 -2.30 -5.32 1.49
N ALA A 182 -2.53 -5.73 0.26
CA ALA A 182 -2.12 -4.96 -0.91
C ALA A 182 -3.29 -4.84 -1.88
N ASN A 183 -3.31 -3.75 -2.63
CA ASN A 183 -4.38 -3.48 -3.58
C ASN A 183 -3.80 -3.04 -4.92
N TYR A 184 -4.44 -3.50 -5.99
CA TYR A 184 -4.20 -3.04 -7.34
C TYR A 184 -5.55 -2.68 -7.98
N VAL A 185 -5.65 -1.45 -8.45
CA VAL A 185 -6.88 -0.89 -9.03
C VAL A 185 -6.62 -0.48 -10.46
N THR A 186 -7.51 -0.90 -11.33
CA THR A 186 -7.65 -0.39 -12.69
C THR A 186 -8.90 0.47 -12.78
N THR A 187 -9.17 1.06 -13.94
CA THR A 187 -10.43 1.80 -14.16
C THR A 187 -11.67 0.92 -14.03
N ALA A 188 -11.55 -0.41 -14.26
CA ALA A 188 -12.68 -1.33 -14.31
C ALA A 188 -12.72 -2.36 -13.17
N THR A 189 -11.57 -2.67 -12.57
CA THR A 189 -11.41 -3.79 -11.63
C THR A 189 -10.53 -3.40 -10.44
N SER A 190 -10.77 -4.03 -9.30
CA SER A 190 -9.94 -3.97 -8.10
C SER A 190 -9.52 -5.38 -7.71
N ARG A 191 -8.29 -5.51 -7.25
CA ARG A 191 -7.72 -6.76 -6.75
C ARG A 191 -7.13 -6.53 -5.38
N VAL A 192 -7.57 -7.32 -4.41
CA VAL A 192 -7.05 -7.27 -3.04
C VAL A 192 -6.30 -8.55 -2.77
N PHE A 193 -5.08 -8.40 -2.27
CA PHE A 193 -4.18 -9.50 -1.94
C PHE A 193 -4.02 -9.56 -0.43
N LEU A 194 -4.12 -10.78 0.11
CA LEU A 194 -3.96 -11.05 1.53
C LEU A 194 -3.51 -12.49 1.74
N GLN A 195 -2.99 -12.79 2.93
CA GLN A 195 -2.80 -14.17 3.39
C GLN A 195 -4.06 -14.67 4.12
N ASP A 196 -4.54 -15.85 3.76
CA ASP A 196 -5.69 -16.49 4.39
C ASP A 196 -5.31 -17.35 5.63
N HIS A 197 -6.30 -17.88 6.37
CA HIS A 197 -6.10 -18.72 7.55
C HIS A 197 -5.45 -20.07 7.25
N GLU A 198 -5.49 -20.50 5.99
CA GLU A 198 -4.73 -21.66 5.51
C GLU A 198 -3.28 -21.28 5.17
N GLU A 199 -2.89 -20.04 5.46
CA GLU A 199 -1.57 -19.44 5.22
C GLU A 199 -1.24 -19.26 3.72
N ASN A 200 -2.22 -19.40 2.83
CA ASN A 200 -2.05 -19.17 1.40
C ASN A 200 -2.04 -17.67 1.11
N LEU A 201 -1.23 -17.24 0.13
CA LEU A 201 -1.41 -15.92 -0.47
C LEU A 201 -2.54 -16.01 -1.50
N VAL A 202 -3.57 -15.21 -1.31
CA VAL A 202 -4.79 -15.23 -2.12
C VAL A 202 -5.08 -13.87 -2.73
N GLN A 203 -5.83 -13.89 -3.83
CA GLN A 203 -6.31 -12.72 -4.55
C GLN A 203 -7.84 -12.74 -4.57
N TYR A 204 -8.43 -11.62 -4.22
CA TYR A 204 -9.85 -11.33 -4.41
C TYR A 204 -10.02 -10.42 -5.63
N ASN A 205 -10.82 -10.87 -6.59
CA ASN A 205 -11.16 -10.09 -7.79
C ASN A 205 -12.53 -9.43 -7.64
N GLY A 206 -12.61 -8.12 -7.86
CA GLY A 206 -13.88 -7.40 -7.76
C GLY A 206 -13.84 -6.00 -8.34
N GLY A 207 -14.77 -5.15 -7.89
CA GLY A 207 -14.93 -3.78 -8.36
C GLY A 207 -16.14 -3.09 -7.72
N TYR A 208 -16.76 -2.16 -8.46
CA TYR A 208 -17.77 -1.18 -8.01
C TYR A 208 -19.09 -1.68 -7.38
N GLY A 209 -19.19 -2.94 -6.99
CA GLY A 209 -20.40 -3.46 -6.34
C GLY A 209 -20.48 -4.98 -6.21
N SER A 210 -19.45 -5.71 -6.64
CA SER A 210 -19.36 -7.14 -6.42
C SER A 210 -17.91 -7.61 -6.38
N TRP A 211 -17.67 -8.58 -5.51
CA TRP A 211 -16.46 -9.38 -5.46
C TRP A 211 -16.84 -10.77 -5.93
N THR A 212 -16.05 -11.34 -6.83
CA THR A 212 -16.48 -12.50 -7.62
C THR A 212 -15.72 -13.76 -7.28
N ASN A 213 -14.41 -13.70 -7.02
CA ASN A 213 -13.59 -14.90 -6.84
C ASN A 213 -12.43 -14.68 -5.86
N LYS A 214 -12.26 -15.62 -4.92
CA LYS A 214 -11.01 -15.89 -4.19
C LYS A 214 -10.17 -16.88 -5.01
N GLU A 215 -8.93 -16.54 -5.28
CA GLU A 215 -7.97 -17.42 -5.95
C GLU A 215 -6.70 -17.55 -5.12
N THR A 216 -6.21 -18.78 -4.93
CA THR A 216 -4.90 -19.01 -4.34
C THR A 216 -3.82 -18.77 -5.38
N ILE A 217 -3.02 -17.70 -5.18
CA ILE A 217 -1.91 -17.37 -6.09
C ILE A 217 -0.60 -18.02 -5.65
N ILE A 218 -0.38 -18.18 -4.34
CA ILE A 218 0.76 -18.93 -3.78
C ILE A 218 0.26 -19.78 -2.60
N SER A 219 0.48 -21.09 -2.67
CA SER A 219 0.15 -22.00 -1.57
C SER A 219 1.00 -21.74 -0.32
N SER A 220 0.49 -22.09 0.86
CA SER A 220 1.15 -21.90 2.16
C SER A 220 2.61 -22.38 2.24
N ASN A 221 2.96 -23.48 1.55
CA ASN A 221 4.33 -23.99 1.52
C ASN A 221 5.33 -23.07 0.78
N GLY A 222 4.84 -22.16 -0.07
CA GLY A 222 5.65 -21.22 -0.84
C GLY A 222 5.82 -19.84 -0.20
N VAL A 223 5.00 -19.51 0.80
CA VAL A 223 4.91 -18.15 1.38
C VAL A 223 5.18 -18.16 2.88
N LEU A 224 5.88 -17.14 3.36
CA LEU A 224 6.14 -16.94 4.78
C LEU A 224 4.81 -16.66 5.52
N LEU A 225 4.67 -17.14 6.76
CA LEU A 225 3.54 -16.76 7.60
C LEU A 225 3.61 -15.25 7.93
N SER A 226 2.48 -14.56 7.88
CA SER A 226 2.36 -13.11 8.08
C SER A 226 3.28 -12.32 7.15
N THR A 227 3.39 -12.76 5.90
CA THR A 227 4.24 -12.12 4.89
C THR A 227 3.79 -10.66 4.65
N PRO A 228 4.70 -9.67 4.55
CA PRO A 228 4.35 -8.38 4.00
C PRO A 228 3.98 -8.53 2.52
N ILE A 229 3.00 -7.75 2.07
CA ILE A 229 2.52 -7.80 0.68
C ILE A 229 2.54 -6.38 0.12
N ALA A 230 3.01 -6.23 -1.11
CA ALA A 230 2.87 -4.98 -1.87
C ALA A 230 2.45 -5.32 -3.31
N ALA A 231 1.79 -4.40 -4.00
CA ALA A 231 1.40 -4.57 -5.38
C ALA A 231 1.74 -3.31 -6.20
N ALA A 232 2.08 -3.50 -7.47
CA ALA A 232 2.33 -2.42 -8.41
C ALA A 232 1.82 -2.78 -9.82
N SER A 233 1.49 -1.77 -10.62
CA SER A 233 1.06 -2.00 -11.99
C SER A 233 2.19 -2.59 -12.82
N SER A 234 1.84 -3.46 -13.74
CA SER A 234 2.75 -3.97 -14.76
C SER A 234 2.32 -3.48 -16.15
N ASN A 235 3.06 -3.89 -17.18
CA ASN A 235 2.69 -3.73 -18.58
C ASN A 235 1.49 -4.61 -19.00
N GLU A 236 1.11 -5.58 -18.17
CA GLU A 236 -0.04 -6.46 -18.38
C GLU A 236 -1.10 -6.14 -17.31
N THR A 237 -2.12 -5.38 -17.69
CA THR A 237 -3.16 -4.89 -16.77
C THR A 237 -3.76 -5.98 -15.88
N GLU A 238 -3.90 -7.19 -16.42
CA GLU A 238 -4.46 -8.34 -15.71
C GLU A 238 -3.43 -9.14 -14.90
N HIS A 239 -2.17 -8.73 -14.86
CA HIS A 239 -1.08 -9.41 -14.18
C HIS A 239 -0.14 -8.39 -13.51
N PRO A 240 -0.61 -7.69 -12.45
CA PRO A 240 0.24 -6.77 -11.69
C PRO A 240 1.39 -7.53 -11.03
N HIS A 241 2.42 -6.79 -10.63
CA HIS A 241 3.46 -7.31 -9.76
C HIS A 241 2.91 -7.44 -8.35
N VAL A 242 3.09 -8.61 -7.73
CA VAL A 242 2.69 -8.88 -6.35
C VAL A 242 3.91 -9.37 -5.57
N PHE A 243 4.35 -8.57 -4.60
CA PHE A 243 5.55 -8.83 -3.83
C PHE A 243 5.21 -9.51 -2.51
N TYR A 244 5.98 -10.54 -2.16
CA TYR A 244 5.85 -11.28 -0.91
C TYR A 244 7.19 -11.87 -0.49
N ILE A 245 7.27 -12.40 0.73
CA ILE A 245 8.42 -13.16 1.22
C ILE A 245 8.16 -14.66 1.08
N SER A 246 9.04 -15.37 0.37
CA SER A 246 8.96 -16.82 0.25
C SER A 246 9.31 -17.52 1.58
N ARG A 247 8.68 -18.66 1.83
CA ARG A 247 9.06 -19.53 2.95
C ARG A 247 10.50 -20.03 2.76
N ALA A 248 11.29 -20.03 3.83
CA ALA A 248 12.61 -20.66 3.80
C ALA A 248 12.47 -22.19 3.71
N THR A 249 13.38 -22.82 3.00
CA THR A 249 13.50 -24.28 2.90
C THR A 249 14.93 -24.70 3.28
N ASP A 250 15.19 -26.00 3.39
CA ASP A 250 16.54 -26.52 3.59
C ASP A 250 17.53 -26.09 2.49
N SER A 251 17.02 -25.73 1.30
CA SER A 251 17.81 -25.38 0.12
C SER A 251 17.78 -23.89 -0.24
N ASN A 252 16.96 -23.06 0.41
CA ASN A 252 16.88 -21.63 0.11
C ASN A 252 16.45 -20.79 1.33
N THR A 253 17.04 -19.61 1.48
CA THR A 253 16.62 -18.65 2.50
C THR A 253 15.34 -17.95 2.10
N ALA A 254 14.57 -17.47 3.08
CA ALA A 254 13.48 -16.54 2.83
C ALA A 254 13.99 -15.36 1.99
N ALA A 255 13.22 -14.97 0.97
CA ALA A 255 13.62 -13.96 0.02
C ALA A 255 12.37 -13.24 -0.49
N ILE A 256 12.56 -12.00 -0.92
CA ILE A 256 11.52 -11.24 -1.59
C ILE A 256 11.29 -11.87 -2.98
N GLN A 257 10.03 -12.14 -3.28
CA GLN A 257 9.57 -12.67 -4.55
C GLN A 257 8.65 -11.64 -5.22
N ASP A 258 8.69 -11.63 -6.54
CA ASP A 258 7.75 -10.94 -7.42
C ASP A 258 6.92 -11.99 -8.14
N TYR A 259 5.64 -12.10 -7.78
CA TYR A 259 4.65 -12.90 -8.49
C TYR A 259 3.96 -12.07 -9.55
N GLN A 260 4.03 -12.54 -10.80
CA GLN A 260 3.35 -11.95 -11.93
C GLN A 260 2.69 -13.05 -12.77
N GLY A 261 1.36 -13.00 -12.87
CA GLY A 261 0.53 -13.88 -13.69
C GLY A 261 0.48 -15.35 -13.27
N SER A 262 1.61 -16.05 -13.32
CA SER A 262 1.73 -17.45 -12.87
C SER A 262 3.14 -17.80 -12.39
N THR A 263 4.06 -16.84 -12.40
CA THR A 263 5.48 -17.07 -12.12
C THR A 263 5.94 -16.20 -10.98
N SER A 264 6.74 -16.77 -10.08
CA SER A 264 7.49 -16.01 -9.09
C SER A 264 8.95 -15.90 -9.48
N THR A 265 9.49 -14.68 -9.45
CA THR A 265 10.91 -14.41 -9.64
C THR A 265 11.50 -13.82 -8.37
N ARG A 266 12.74 -14.20 -8.05
CA ARG A 266 13.43 -13.67 -6.88
C ARG A 266 13.83 -12.21 -7.14
N VAL A 267 13.45 -11.32 -6.24
CA VAL A 267 13.91 -9.93 -6.25
C VAL A 267 15.33 -9.88 -5.67
N SER A 268 16.20 -9.07 -6.28
CA SER A 268 17.56 -8.85 -5.77
C SER A 268 17.52 -8.15 -4.42
N GLY A 269 18.33 -8.61 -3.47
CA GLY A 269 18.47 -7.97 -2.15
C GLY A 269 18.22 -8.94 -1.00
N SER A 270 18.30 -8.41 0.21
CA SER A 270 17.98 -9.14 1.44
C SER A 270 16.69 -8.60 2.06
N TYR A 271 16.13 -9.37 2.99
CA TYR A 271 14.95 -8.97 3.73
C TYR A 271 15.29 -8.92 5.22
N ALA A 272 15.11 -7.75 5.84
CA ALA A 272 15.12 -7.64 7.30
C ALA A 272 13.79 -8.18 7.86
N PRO A 273 13.82 -9.20 8.74
CA PRO A 273 12.61 -9.68 9.41
C PRO A 273 11.84 -8.55 10.09
N GLY A 274 10.53 -8.50 9.87
CA GLY A 274 9.66 -7.43 10.39
C GLY A 274 9.57 -6.21 9.48
N SER A 275 10.39 -6.11 8.43
CA SER A 275 10.23 -5.08 7.40
C SER A 275 8.93 -5.25 6.64
N ARG A 276 8.32 -4.13 6.27
CA ARG A 276 7.21 -4.05 5.32
C ARG A 276 7.74 -3.88 3.90
N LEU A 277 6.85 -4.00 2.92
CA LEU A 277 7.14 -3.80 1.50
C LEU A 277 6.29 -2.64 0.99
N GLY A 278 6.84 -1.88 0.05
CA GLY A 278 6.12 -0.84 -0.69
C GLY A 278 6.46 -0.93 -2.15
N ALA A 279 5.52 -0.72 -3.06
CA ALA A 279 5.81 -0.78 -4.49
C ALA A 279 5.04 0.28 -5.26
N ALA A 280 5.66 0.80 -6.32
CA ALA A 280 5.04 1.76 -7.24
C ALA A 280 5.68 1.68 -8.62
N THR A 281 4.93 2.06 -9.64
CA THR A 281 5.39 2.08 -11.03
C THR A 281 5.58 3.52 -11.49
N LEU A 282 6.79 3.85 -11.94
CA LEU A 282 7.12 5.17 -12.52
C LEU A 282 7.03 5.08 -14.04
N GLY A 283 6.38 6.06 -14.66
CA GLY A 283 6.06 5.99 -16.09
C GLY A 283 5.07 4.86 -16.38
N CYS A 284 5.34 4.05 -17.41
CA CYS A 284 4.45 2.96 -17.83
C CYS A 284 4.99 1.55 -17.57
N ASP A 285 6.28 1.39 -17.25
CA ASP A 285 6.94 0.07 -17.27
C ASP A 285 8.01 -0.14 -16.18
N THR A 286 8.42 0.91 -15.47
CA THR A 286 9.51 0.81 -14.49
C THR A 286 8.95 0.64 -13.09
N VAL A 287 9.15 -0.53 -12.50
CA VAL A 287 8.61 -0.90 -11.19
C VAL A 287 9.69 -0.75 -10.13
N TYR A 288 9.34 -0.09 -9.03
CA TYR A 288 10.20 0.09 -7.86
C TYR A 288 9.61 -0.66 -6.68
N LEU A 289 10.45 -1.45 -6.02
CA LEU A 289 10.15 -2.12 -4.77
C LEU A 289 11.00 -1.53 -3.65
N PHE A 290 10.35 -1.09 -2.59
CA PHE A 290 10.96 -0.55 -1.38
C PHE A 290 10.93 -1.62 -0.29
N HIS A 291 12.09 -1.84 0.34
CA HIS A 291 12.26 -2.83 1.40
C HIS A 291 13.40 -2.42 2.33
N LYS A 292 13.61 -3.18 3.41
CA LYS A 292 14.77 -3.02 4.29
C LYS A 292 15.65 -4.25 4.22
N ASP A 293 16.95 -4.00 4.15
CA ASP A 293 17.97 -5.04 4.11
C ASP A 293 18.37 -5.49 5.51
N THR A 294 18.73 -6.77 5.66
CA THR A 294 19.13 -7.34 6.95
C THR A 294 20.35 -6.63 7.55
N SER A 295 21.26 -6.12 6.73
CA SER A 295 22.46 -5.38 7.15
C SER A 295 22.19 -3.95 7.58
N SER A 296 21.02 -3.38 7.25
CA SER A 296 20.65 -2.00 7.55
C SER A 296 19.14 -1.88 7.76
N PRO A 297 18.59 -2.48 8.83
CA PRO A 297 17.14 -2.61 9.05
C PRO A 297 16.41 -1.29 9.38
N LEU A 298 17.16 -0.20 9.54
CA LEU A 298 16.61 1.16 9.72
C LEU A 298 16.75 2.04 8.47
N ALA A 299 17.49 1.57 7.46
CA ALA A 299 17.53 2.20 6.15
C ALA A 299 16.43 1.62 5.25
N ILE A 300 15.96 2.41 4.30
CA ILE A 300 15.07 1.92 3.23
C ILE A 300 15.90 1.80 1.96
N SER A 301 15.90 0.62 1.38
CA SER A 301 16.52 0.29 0.10
C SER A 301 15.45 0.18 -0.98
N SER A 302 15.88 0.26 -2.24
CA SER A 302 15.02 -0.06 -3.38
C SER A 302 15.64 -1.08 -4.32
N ALA A 303 14.77 -1.88 -4.94
CA ALA A 303 15.05 -2.68 -6.12
C ALA A 303 14.21 -2.16 -7.30
N VAL A 304 14.71 -2.32 -8.52
CA VAL A 304 14.06 -1.83 -9.74
C VAL A 304 13.95 -2.92 -10.79
N PHE A 305 12.84 -2.89 -11.52
CA PHE A 305 12.59 -3.70 -12.71
C PHE A 305 12.25 -2.79 -13.89
N ASP A 306 13.03 -2.91 -14.97
CA ASP A 306 12.97 -2.09 -16.18
C ASP A 306 12.70 -2.93 -17.44
N GLY A 307 11.93 -4.03 -17.29
CA GLY A 307 11.65 -4.99 -18.36
C GLY A 307 12.68 -6.12 -18.52
N GLY A 308 13.68 -6.19 -17.62
CA GLY A 308 14.73 -7.20 -17.61
C GLY A 308 14.69 -8.12 -16.39
N SER A 309 15.66 -7.97 -15.50
CA SER A 309 15.74 -8.68 -14.22
C SER A 309 15.78 -7.67 -13.08
N TRP A 310 15.29 -8.07 -11.91
CA TRP A 310 15.40 -7.26 -10.69
C TRP A 310 16.86 -6.90 -10.37
N LYS A 311 17.11 -5.62 -10.13
CA LYS A 311 18.42 -5.06 -9.77
C LYS A 311 18.30 -4.21 -8.51
N SER A 312 19.35 -4.17 -7.70
CA SER A 312 19.44 -3.20 -6.59
C SER A 312 19.53 -1.78 -7.16
N ASN A 313 18.81 -0.85 -6.55
CA ASN A 313 18.72 0.55 -6.94
C ASN A 313 19.23 1.50 -5.83
N GLY A 314 19.81 0.96 -4.76
CA GLY A 314 20.47 1.72 -3.70
C GLY A 314 19.55 2.17 -2.57
N THR A 315 20.08 3.02 -1.70
CA THR A 315 19.43 3.50 -0.49
C THR A 315 18.56 4.73 -0.75
N VAL A 316 17.30 4.65 -0.32
CA VAL A 316 16.27 5.70 -0.41
C VAL A 316 16.25 6.56 0.85
N VAL A 317 16.40 5.93 2.02
CA VAL A 317 16.48 6.59 3.33
C VAL A 317 17.65 5.99 4.12
N GLY A 318 18.56 6.83 4.60
CA GLY A 318 19.74 6.41 5.37
C GLY A 318 19.41 5.97 6.80
N SER A 319 20.33 5.21 7.42
CA SER A 319 20.20 4.66 8.77
C SER A 319 20.69 5.58 9.91
N SER A 320 21.15 6.79 9.58
CA SER A 320 21.71 7.78 10.52
C SER A 320 21.11 9.17 10.31
#